data_AF-A0A086T410-F1
#
_entry.id   AF-A0A086T410-F1
#
_cell.length_a   1.000
_cell.length_b   1.000
_cell.length_c   1.000
_cell.angle_alpha   90.00
_cell.angle_beta   90.00
_cell.angle_gamma   90.00
#
_symmetry.space_group_name_H-M   'P 1'
#
loop_
_entity.id
_entity.type
_entity.pdbx_description
1 polymer ?
#
loop_
_entity_poly.entity_id
_entity_poly.type
_entity_poly.pdbx_seq_one_letter_code
_entity_poly.pdbx_strand_id
1 'polypeptide(L)' 'MSYKSDYPAGVSVDPEIVAFFEEFYRISDTPGAHDEYVDLFTQDATFKLASKQATGHEGVFGLPKEFI' A
#
# COMPACT_ATOMS: atom_id res chain seq x y z
N MET A 1 -10.39 -12.73 5.44
CA MET A 1 -9.67 -12.70 4.15
C MET A 1 -8.27 -13.27 4.35
N SER A 2 -7.67 -13.87 3.33
CA SER A 2 -6.25 -14.23 3.31
C SER A 2 -5.55 -13.27 2.36
N TYR A 3 -4.55 -12.52 2.83
CA TYR A 3 -3.78 -11.59 2.01
C TYR A 3 -2.63 -12.26 1.25
N LYS A 4 -2.58 -13.60 1.27
CA LYS A 4 -1.52 -14.39 0.61
C LYS A 4 -1.46 -14.15 -0.88
N SER A 5 -0.26 -13.84 -1.36
CA SER A 5 0.01 -13.63 -2.78
C SER A 5 0.31 -14.95 -3.51
N ASP A 6 -0.21 -15.08 -4.73
CA ASP A 6 0.15 -16.14 -5.66
C ASP A 6 1.27 -15.68 -6.59
N TYR A 7 2.28 -16.53 -6.79
CA TYR A 7 3.44 -16.24 -7.62
C TYR A 7 3.62 -17.28 -8.73
N PRO A 8 4.03 -16.88 -9.95
CA PRO A 8 4.32 -17.82 -11.02
C PRO A 8 5.42 -18.81 -10.65
N ALA A 9 5.33 -20.03 -11.16
CA ALA A 9 6.34 -21.05 -10.96
C ALA A 9 7.72 -20.58 -11.47
N GLY A 10 8.76 -20.80 -10.67
CA GLY A 10 10.14 -20.44 -11.01
C GLY A 10 10.53 -18.99 -10.65
N VAL A 11 9.62 -18.19 -10.12
CA VAL A 11 9.93 -16.86 -9.58
C VAL A 11 10.22 -17.00 -8.08
N SER A 12 11.44 -16.64 -7.67
CA SER A 12 11.76 -16.45 -6.26
C SER A 12 11.53 -14.98 -5.92
N VAL A 13 10.60 -14.71 -5.02
CA VAL A 13 10.36 -13.38 -4.47
C VAL A 13 10.97 -13.31 -3.08
N ASP A 14 11.57 -12.17 -2.76
CA ASP A 14 12.10 -11.93 -1.42
C ASP A 14 10.96 -12.02 -0.39
N PRO A 15 11.09 -12.83 0.68
CA PRO A 15 10.09 -12.92 1.73
C PRO A 15 9.68 -11.56 2.34
N GLU A 16 10.59 -10.58 2.40
CA GLU A 16 10.28 -9.24 2.90
C GLU A 16 9.36 -8.47 1.96
N ILE A 17 9.52 -8.65 0.65
CA ILE A 17 8.63 -8.08 -0.36
C ILE A 17 7.24 -8.72 -0.25
N VAL A 18 7.18 -10.06 -0.05
CA VAL A 18 5.90 -10.75 0.18
C VAL A 18 5.21 -10.17 1.41
N ALA A 19 5.89 -10.12 2.55
CA ALA A 19 5.34 -9.61 3.80
C ALA A 19 4.85 -8.16 3.68
N PHE A 20 5.61 -7.30 2.99
CA PHE A 20 5.20 -5.92 2.75
C PHE A 20 3.87 -5.84 2.00
N PHE A 21 3.69 -6.57 0.89
CA PHE A 21 2.45 -6.50 0.10
C PHE A 21 1.26 -7.09 0.85
N GLU A 22 1.44 -8.19 1.57
CA GLU A 22 0.36 -8.77 2.38
C GLU A 22 -0.12 -7.78 3.46
N GLU A 23 0.83 -7.12 4.14
CA GLU A 23 0.54 -6.11 5.15
C GLU A 23 -0.06 -4.84 4.56
N PHE A 24 0.43 -4.40 3.40
CA PHE A 24 -0.07 -3.25 2.67
C PHE A 24 -1.57 -3.40 2.34
N TYR A 25 -1.97 -4.55 1.79
CA TYR A 25 -3.38 -4.81 1.48
C TYR A 25 -4.23 -4.97 2.75
N ARG A 26 -3.68 -5.57 3.82
CA ARG A 26 -4.35 -5.65 5.12
C ARG A 26 -4.67 -4.27 5.68
N ILE A 27 -3.69 -3.36 5.67
CA ILE A 27 -3.84 -2.00 6.19
C ILE A 27 -4.80 -1.18 5.33
N SER A 28 -4.69 -1.28 3.99
CA SER A 28 -5.62 -0.61 3.04
C SER A 28 -7.09 -0.91 3.37
N ASP A 29 -7.39 -2.20 3.58
CA ASP A 29 -8.75 -2.68 3.90
C ASP A 29 -9.20 -2.33 5.33
N THR A 30 -8.29 -1.93 6.23
CA THR A 30 -8.61 -1.69 7.64
C THR A 30 -9.22 -0.30 7.83
N PRO A 31 -10.49 -0.19 8.30
CA PRO A 31 -11.08 1.10 8.62
C PRO A 31 -10.33 1.79 9.77
N GLY A 32 -9.96 3.06 9.60
CA GLY A 32 -9.26 3.85 10.62
C GLY A 32 -7.72 3.75 10.60
N ALA A 33 -7.13 2.86 9.80
CA ALA A 33 -5.67 2.70 9.69
C ALA A 33 -5.03 3.67 8.67
N HIS A 34 -5.52 4.91 8.59
CA HIS A 34 -5.06 5.87 7.56
C HIS A 34 -3.62 6.32 7.79
N ASP A 35 -3.25 6.53 9.06
CA ASP A 35 -1.87 6.88 9.44
C ASP A 35 -0.91 5.74 9.11
N GLU A 36 -1.26 4.51 9.51
CA GLU A 36 -0.50 3.29 9.18
C GLU A 36 -0.36 3.11 7.66
N TYR A 37 -1.39 3.44 6.88
CA TYR A 37 -1.35 3.37 5.43
C TYR A 37 -0.33 4.36 4.84
N VAL A 38 -0.32 5.60 5.32
CA VAL A 38 0.63 6.63 4.86
C VAL A 38 2.06 6.25 5.21
N ASP A 39 2.28 5.63 6.38
CA ASP A 39 3.60 5.17 6.84
C ASP A 39 4.20 4.05 5.98
N LEU A 40 3.39 3.32 5.20
CA LEU A 40 3.88 2.32 4.25
C LEU A 40 4.58 2.92 3.02
N PHE A 41 4.48 4.23 2.83
CA PHE A 41 5.14 4.93 1.73
C PHE A 41 6.44 5.59 2.17
N THR A 42 7.36 5.82 1.23
CA THR A 42 8.49 6.71 1.50
C THR A 42 7.99 8.15 1.70
N GLN A 43 8.74 8.95 2.47
CA GLN A 43 8.36 10.33 2.80
C GLN A 43 8.10 11.21 1.55
N ASP A 44 8.76 10.88 0.43
CA ASP A 44 8.71 11.56 -0.87
C ASP A 44 7.96 10.75 -1.95
N ALA A 45 7.22 9.71 -1.56
CA ALA A 45 6.56 8.81 -2.50
C ALA A 45 5.62 9.55 -3.46
N THR A 46 5.57 9.08 -4.71
CA THR A 46 4.55 9.54 -5.66
C THR A 46 3.48 8.47 -5.80
N PHE A 47 2.32 8.73 -5.22
CA PHE A 47 1.15 7.88 -5.34
C PHE A 47 0.36 8.25 -6.59
N LYS A 48 0.04 7.27 -7.44
CA LYS A 48 -0.77 7.44 -8.66
C LYS A 48 -1.86 6.38 -8.68
N LEU A 49 -3.12 6.82 -8.63
CA LEU A 49 -4.29 5.95 -8.75
C LEU A 49 -5.23 6.52 -9.79
N ALA A 50 -5.31 5.85 -10.95
CA ALA A 50 -6.06 6.31 -12.12
C ALA A 50 -5.73 7.78 -12.48
N SER A 51 -6.67 8.72 -12.32
CA SER A 51 -6.48 10.15 -12.59
C SER A 51 -6.04 10.96 -11.36
N LYS A 52 -5.89 10.31 -10.19
CA LYS A 52 -5.42 10.94 -8.95
C LYS A 52 -3.92 10.78 -8.81
N GLN A 53 -3.29 11.83 -8.31
CA GLN A 53 -1.88 11.83 -7.95
C GLN A 53 -1.69 12.56 -6.63
N ALA A 54 -0.83 12.01 -5.77
CA ALA A 54 -0.38 12.61 -4.53
C ALA A 54 1.14 12.46 -4.40
N THR A 55 1.77 13.39 -3.70
CA THR A 55 3.23 13.39 -3.49
C THR A 55 3.54 13.57 -2.02
N GLY A 56 4.43 12.71 -1.52
CA GLY A 56 4.84 12.63 -0.12
C GLY A 56 3.72 12.22 0.82
N HIS A 57 4.08 12.04 2.09
CA HIS A 57 3.13 11.66 3.15
C HIS A 57 1.96 12.64 3.27
N GLU A 58 2.22 13.95 3.22
CA GLU A 58 1.16 14.97 3.30
C GLU A 58 0.14 14.83 2.15
N GLY A 59 0.63 14.55 0.93
CA GLY A 59 -0.23 14.36 -0.22
C GLY A 59 -1.07 13.10 -0.10
N VAL A 60 -0.47 11.99 0.33
CA VAL A 60 -1.18 10.71 0.49
C VAL A 60 -2.18 10.79 1.64
N PHE A 61 -1.81 11.42 2.76
CA PHE A 61 -2.68 11.66 3.90
C PHE A 61 -3.91 12.51 3.52
N GLY A 62 -3.74 13.46 2.59
CA GLY A 62 -4.84 14.29 2.09
C GLY A 62 -5.83 13.57 1.16
N LEU A 63 -5.56 12.32 0.74
CA LEU A 63 -6.50 11.56 -0.08
C LEU A 63 -7.66 11.03 0.77
N PRO A 64 -8.92 11.17 0.31
CA PRO A 64 -10.04 10.51 0.96
C PRO A 64 -9.88 8.99 0.93
N LYS A 65 -10.30 8.31 2.01
CA LYS A 65 -10.14 6.84 2.15
C LYS A 65 -10.84 6.07 1.03
N GLU A 66 -11.86 6.62 0.38
CA GLU A 66 -12.53 5.98 -0.75
C GLU A 66 -11.62 5.86 -2.01
N PHE A 67 -10.50 6.57 -2.01
CA PHE A 67 -9.47 6.54 -3.05
C PHE A 67 -8.22 5.76 -2.63
N ILE A 68 -8.32 4.98 -1.55
CA ILE A 68 -7.26 4.21 -0.94
C ILE A 68 -7.69 2.75 -0.79
#